data_AF-A0AAX2SSM2-F1
#
_entry.id   AF-A0AAX2SSM2-F1
#
_cell.length_a   1.000
_cell.length_b   1.000
_cell.length_c   1.000
_cell.angle_alpha   90.00
_cell.angle_beta   90.00
_cell.angle_gamma   90.00
#
_symmetry.space_group_name_H-M   'P 1'
#
loop_
_entity.id
_entity.type
_entity.pdbx_description
1 polymer ?
#
loop_
_entity_poly.entity_id
_entity_poly.type
_entity_poly.pdbx_seq_one_letter_code
_entity_poly.pdbx_strand_id
1 'polypeptide(L)'
;MAETRLPRNPKPQEWLAKEHSLQYIADYKPFNFVDGEGVRCSLYVSGCLFNCPGCYNKAAQNFHYGQPYTQDLEDQIIADLSQSYVQGLTLLGGEPFLNTQVCLKLVKRVRKEFGHEKDIWSWSGYTWEELMKESSDKLELLHYLDILVDGRFLLAKKDLTLQFRGSSNQRIIDVPQSLQTGKVVIWDKLVH
;
A
#
# COMPACT_ATOMS: atom_id res chain seq x y z
N MET A 1 28.34 -10.45 -17.76
CA MET A 1 27.42 -9.44 -17.19
C MET A 1 26.54 -10.19 -16.20
N ALA A 2 26.53 -9.82 -14.92
CA ALA A 2 25.69 -10.51 -13.94
C ALA A 2 24.21 -10.22 -14.28
N GLU A 3 23.38 -11.26 -14.37
CA GLU A 3 21.93 -11.09 -14.56
C GLU A 3 21.37 -10.27 -13.40
N THR A 4 20.76 -9.13 -13.73
CA THR A 4 20.11 -8.29 -12.72
C THR A 4 18.93 -9.05 -12.14
N ARG A 5 19.08 -9.53 -10.88
CA ARG A 5 18.01 -10.18 -10.13
C ARG A 5 16.72 -9.37 -10.25
N LEU A 6 15.59 -10.02 -10.53
CA LEU A 6 14.27 -9.38 -10.53
C LEU A 6 13.54 -9.63 -9.20
N PRO A 7 12.50 -8.82 -8.87
CA PRO A 7 11.58 -9.17 -7.80
C PRO A 7 10.89 -10.51 -8.06
N ARG A 8 10.44 -11.17 -7.00
CA ARG A 8 9.62 -12.39 -7.11
C ARG A 8 8.28 -12.06 -7.78
N ASN A 9 7.70 -13.05 -8.45
CA ASN A 9 6.45 -12.89 -9.17
C ASN A 9 5.51 -14.07 -8.84
N PRO A 10 4.49 -13.88 -7.98
CA PRO A 10 3.56 -14.94 -7.62
C PRO A 10 2.56 -15.21 -8.74
N LYS A 11 2.07 -16.45 -8.80
CA LYS A 11 0.81 -16.77 -9.47
C LYS A 11 -0.37 -16.20 -8.66
N PRO A 12 -1.55 -15.99 -9.28
CA PRO A 12 -2.73 -15.56 -8.56
C PRO A 12 -3.02 -16.46 -7.35
N GLN A 13 -3.26 -15.86 -6.19
CA GLN A 13 -3.58 -16.54 -4.93
C GLN A 13 -2.45 -17.42 -4.38
N GLU A 14 -1.22 -17.31 -4.89
CA GLU A 14 -0.08 -18.09 -4.38
C GLU A 14 0.33 -17.66 -2.97
N TRP A 15 0.22 -16.37 -2.65
CA TRP A 15 0.61 -15.84 -1.34
C TRP A 15 -0.62 -15.32 -0.61
N LEU A 16 -1.16 -16.09 0.33
CA LEU A 16 -2.33 -15.69 1.09
C LEU A 16 -1.92 -14.94 2.36
N ALA A 17 -2.60 -13.83 2.67
CA ALA A 17 -2.28 -13.05 3.87
C ALA A 17 -2.44 -13.87 5.15
N LYS A 18 -3.39 -14.81 5.20
CA LYS A 18 -3.59 -15.73 6.34
C LYS A 18 -2.40 -16.68 6.61
N GLU A 19 -1.53 -16.88 5.63
CA GLU A 19 -0.39 -17.81 5.71
C GLU A 19 0.92 -17.09 6.06
N HIS A 20 0.98 -15.78 5.84
CA HIS A 20 2.21 -15.01 5.94
C HIS A 20 2.16 -13.86 6.93
N SER A 21 1.02 -13.16 7.04
CA SER A 21 0.87 -12.01 7.92
C SER A 21 1.12 -12.41 9.37
N LEU A 22 2.02 -11.70 10.03
CA LEU A 22 2.22 -11.80 11.48
C LEU A 22 1.55 -10.65 12.24
N GLN A 23 0.85 -9.76 11.52
CA GLN A 23 0.20 -8.58 12.07
C GLN A 23 1.18 -7.62 12.76
N TYR A 24 2.37 -7.47 12.18
CA TYR A 24 3.39 -6.51 12.62
C TYR A 24 3.39 -5.31 11.70
N ILE A 25 3.83 -4.18 12.24
CA ILE A 25 4.08 -2.94 11.51
C ILE A 25 5.53 -2.53 11.74
N ALA A 26 6.18 -2.11 10.66
CA ALA A 26 7.55 -1.65 10.64
C ALA A 26 7.66 -0.27 11.28
N ASP A 27 6.68 0.60 11.04
CA ASP A 27 6.65 1.97 11.54
C ASP A 27 5.25 2.58 11.39
N TYR A 28 4.98 3.65 12.14
CA TYR A 28 3.85 4.54 11.93
C TYR A 28 4.35 5.98 11.91
N LYS A 29 3.99 6.72 10.85
CA LYS A 29 4.41 8.10 10.66
C LYS A 29 3.19 9.03 10.56
N PRO A 30 2.86 9.79 11.61
CA PRO A 30 1.83 10.81 11.52
C PRO A 30 2.34 12.02 10.73
N PHE A 31 1.42 12.74 10.09
CA PHE A 31 1.63 14.03 9.43
C PHE A 31 2.75 14.04 8.37
N ASN A 32 2.84 12.98 7.57
CA ASN A 32 3.83 12.83 6.52
C ASN A 32 3.40 13.52 5.20
N PHE A 33 4.36 13.97 4.40
CA PHE A 33 4.13 14.69 3.13
C PHE A 33 4.63 13.95 1.89
N VAL A 34 5.33 12.81 2.06
CA VAL A 34 5.97 12.10 0.93
C VAL A 34 5.24 10.84 0.48
N ASP A 35 4.25 10.38 1.25
CA ASP A 35 3.54 9.12 1.01
C ASP A 35 2.16 9.33 0.37
N GLY A 36 2.04 10.30 -0.53
CA GLY A 36 0.81 10.64 -1.24
C GLY A 36 0.49 12.13 -1.17
N GLU A 37 -0.64 12.52 -1.77
CA GLU A 37 -1.07 13.91 -1.78
C GLU A 37 -1.53 14.38 -0.39
N GLY A 38 -1.15 15.61 -0.05
CA GLY A 38 -1.52 16.25 1.21
C GLY A 38 -0.80 15.68 2.42
N VAL A 39 -1.27 16.06 3.62
CA VAL A 39 -0.75 15.54 4.88
C VAL A 39 -1.34 14.15 5.12
N ARG A 40 -0.48 13.14 5.30
CA ARG A 40 -0.84 11.74 5.44
C ARG A 40 -0.58 11.23 6.86
N CYS A 41 -1.41 10.31 7.32
CA CYS A 41 -0.99 9.32 8.30
C CYS A 41 -0.52 8.07 7.56
N SER A 42 0.72 7.64 7.76
CA SER A 42 1.31 6.54 7.01
C SER A 42 1.60 5.33 7.88
N LEU A 43 0.96 4.19 7.57
CA LEU A 43 1.21 2.91 8.23
C LEU A 43 2.13 2.04 7.37
N TYR A 44 3.31 1.75 7.89
CA TYR A 44 4.28 0.86 7.25
C TYR A 44 4.10 -0.55 7.81
N VAL A 45 3.44 -1.46 7.08
CA VAL A 45 3.29 -2.87 7.52
C VAL A 45 4.59 -3.65 7.37
N SER A 46 4.74 -4.74 8.14
CA SER A 46 5.89 -5.65 8.04
C SER A 46 5.56 -6.92 7.27
N GLY A 47 6.50 -7.36 6.44
CA GLY A 47 6.38 -8.55 5.59
C GLY A 47 6.16 -8.22 4.12
N CYS A 48 7.05 -8.69 3.25
CA CYS A 48 6.91 -8.57 1.80
C CYS A 48 7.68 -9.68 1.08
N LEU A 49 6.96 -10.50 0.30
CA LEU A 49 7.56 -11.62 -0.44
C LEU A 49 8.14 -11.22 -1.80
N PHE A 50 7.79 -10.05 -2.35
CA PHE A 50 8.34 -9.57 -3.62
C PHE A 50 9.86 -9.43 -3.60
N ASN A 51 10.44 -9.09 -2.45
CA ASN A 51 11.90 -9.00 -2.24
C ASN A 51 12.59 -8.20 -3.36
N CYS A 52 12.05 -7.04 -3.74
CA CYS A 52 12.57 -6.24 -4.84
C CYS A 52 14.05 -5.88 -4.59
N PRO A 53 14.96 -6.06 -5.56
CA PRO A 53 16.33 -5.59 -5.45
C PRO A 53 16.37 -4.06 -5.34
N GLY A 54 17.18 -3.54 -4.41
CA GLY A 54 17.29 -2.10 -4.16
C GLY A 54 16.04 -1.48 -3.53
N CYS A 55 15.13 -2.27 -2.97
CA CYS A 55 13.94 -1.77 -2.28
C CYS A 55 14.30 -0.83 -1.13
N TYR A 56 13.66 0.34 -1.10
CA TYR A 56 13.81 1.35 -0.04
C TYR A 56 13.42 0.79 1.34
N ASN A 57 12.31 0.06 1.42
CA ASN A 57 11.80 -0.54 2.66
C ASN A 57 12.39 -1.94 2.93
N LYS A 58 13.70 -2.12 2.75
CA LYS A 58 14.34 -3.45 2.84
C LYS A 58 14.08 -4.16 4.18
N ALA A 59 14.11 -3.41 5.29
CA ALA A 59 13.87 -3.95 6.62
C ALA A 59 12.43 -4.46 6.80
N ALA A 60 11.45 -3.72 6.29
CA ALA A 60 10.03 -4.08 6.35
C ALA A 60 9.66 -5.30 5.48
N GLN A 61 10.60 -5.88 4.72
CA GLN A 61 10.37 -7.17 4.04
C GLN A 61 10.32 -8.34 5.03
N ASN A 62 10.93 -8.20 6.21
CA ASN A 62 10.87 -9.21 7.28
C ASN A 62 9.53 -9.09 8.02
N PHE A 63 8.78 -10.19 8.08
CA PHE A 63 7.48 -10.27 8.75
C PHE A 63 7.54 -10.02 10.27
N HIS A 64 8.69 -10.19 10.91
CA HIS A 64 8.89 -9.92 12.33
C HIS A 64 9.51 -8.54 12.63
N TYR A 65 9.71 -7.68 11.62
CA TYR A 65 10.32 -6.38 11.83
C TYR A 65 9.34 -5.40 12.52
N GLY A 66 9.86 -4.50 13.35
CA GLY A 66 9.06 -3.50 14.07
C GLY A 66 8.31 -4.10 15.25
N GLN A 67 7.01 -3.84 15.33
CA GLN A 67 6.18 -4.16 16.50
C GLN A 67 4.79 -4.70 16.10
N PRO A 68 4.12 -5.46 16.97
CA PRO A 68 2.74 -5.88 16.72
C PRO A 68 1.80 -4.69 16.49
N TYR A 69 0.83 -4.85 15.60
CA TYR A 69 -0.27 -3.92 15.46
C TYR A 69 -1.24 -4.06 16.64
N THR A 70 -1.53 -2.95 17.32
CA THR A 70 -2.35 -2.94 18.54
C THR A 70 -3.58 -2.05 18.40
N GLN A 71 -4.54 -2.20 19.32
CA GLN A 71 -5.69 -1.31 19.40
C GLN A 71 -5.26 0.13 19.72
N ASP A 72 -4.31 0.32 20.64
CA ASP A 72 -3.80 1.65 21.01
C ASP A 72 -3.19 2.39 19.80
N LEU A 73 -2.44 1.67 18.95
CA LEU A 73 -1.91 2.25 17.71
C LEU A 73 -3.03 2.63 16.74
N GLU A 74 -4.04 1.79 16.59
CA GLU A 74 -5.21 2.09 15.77
C GLU A 74 -5.96 3.32 16.27
N ASP A 75 -6.18 3.42 17.58
CA ASP A 75 -6.81 4.58 18.21
C ASP A 75 -6.00 5.86 17.97
N GLN A 76 -4.67 5.78 18.07
CA GLN A 76 -3.78 6.88 17.76
C GLN A 76 -3.89 7.30 16.29
N ILE A 77 -3.85 6.36 15.35
CA ILE A 77 -3.98 6.64 13.91
C ILE A 77 -5.29 7.38 13.61
N ILE A 78 -6.39 6.95 14.23
CA ILE A 78 -7.71 7.57 14.04
C ILE A 78 -7.74 8.98 14.65
N ALA A 79 -7.18 9.17 15.84
CA ALA A 79 -7.07 10.49 16.45
C ALA A 79 -6.24 11.46 15.58
N ASP A 80 -5.13 11.00 15.00
CA ASP A 80 -4.31 11.81 14.09
C ASP A 80 -5.02 12.09 12.76
N LEU A 81 -5.73 11.11 12.20
CA LEU A 81 -6.56 11.30 11.00
C LEU A 81 -7.68 12.32 11.20
N SER A 82 -8.21 12.45 12.42
CA SER A 82 -9.31 13.39 12.73
C SER A 82 -8.90 14.86 12.60
N GLN A 83 -7.60 15.15 12.58
CA GLN A 83 -7.11 16.52 12.38
C GLN A 83 -7.56 17.07 11.02
N SER A 84 -8.05 18.31 11.02
CA SER A 84 -8.65 18.93 9.83
C SER A 84 -7.66 19.14 8.68
N TYR A 85 -6.37 19.27 8.99
CA TYR A 85 -5.31 19.43 8.00
C TYR A 85 -4.79 18.10 7.43
N VAL A 86 -5.20 16.95 7.98
CA VAL A 86 -4.81 15.62 7.48
C VAL A 86 -5.74 15.22 6.35
N GLN A 87 -5.18 14.96 5.17
CA GLN A 87 -5.95 14.53 4.01
C GLN A 87 -6.41 13.08 4.13
N GLY A 88 -5.56 12.17 4.65
CA GLY A 88 -5.95 10.77 4.78
C GLY A 88 -4.85 9.78 5.16
N LEU A 89 -5.11 8.50 4.90
CA LEU A 89 -4.31 7.34 5.30
C LEU A 89 -3.51 6.73 4.15
N THR A 90 -2.23 6.45 4.34
CA THR A 90 -1.43 5.66 3.40
C THR A 90 -1.00 4.33 4.01
N LEU A 91 -1.21 3.25 3.25
CA LEU A 91 -0.73 1.90 3.55
C LEU A 91 0.50 1.57 2.70
N LEU A 92 1.64 1.29 3.33
CA LEU A 92 2.88 0.97 2.62
C LEU A 92 3.85 0.14 3.51
N GLY A 93 5.16 0.21 3.24
CA GLY A 93 6.19 -0.48 4.02
C GLY A 93 6.62 -1.77 3.35
N GLY A 94 6.18 -2.90 3.90
CA GLY A 94 6.26 -4.21 3.28
C GLY A 94 5.25 -4.35 2.13
N GLU A 95 4.30 -5.28 2.26
CA GLU A 95 3.21 -5.46 1.29
C GLU A 95 1.85 -5.41 2.00
N PRO A 96 1.06 -4.33 1.84
CA PRO A 96 -0.27 -4.21 2.41
C PRO A 96 -1.20 -5.38 2.06
N PHE A 97 -1.14 -5.89 0.83
CA PHE A 97 -1.99 -7.00 0.41
C PHE A 97 -1.52 -8.38 0.93
N LEU A 98 -0.37 -8.47 1.60
CA LEU A 98 0.02 -9.64 2.41
C LEU A 98 -0.30 -9.45 3.89
N ASN A 99 -0.82 -8.30 4.28
CA ASN A 99 -1.17 -7.93 5.65
C ASN A 99 -2.63 -7.42 5.74
N THR A 100 -3.53 -8.06 4.98
CA THR A 100 -4.95 -7.66 4.87
C THR A 100 -5.65 -7.65 6.23
N GLN A 101 -5.26 -8.48 7.20
CA GLN A 101 -5.86 -8.48 8.55
C GLN A 101 -5.66 -7.13 9.26
N VAL A 102 -4.46 -6.55 9.17
CA VAL A 102 -4.16 -5.22 9.74
C VAL A 102 -4.84 -4.15 8.89
N CYS A 103 -4.64 -4.20 7.58
CA CYS A 103 -5.11 -3.16 6.66
C CYS A 103 -6.64 -3.06 6.64
N LEU A 104 -7.35 -4.18 6.50
CA LEU A 104 -8.82 -4.20 6.50
C LEU A 104 -9.40 -3.70 7.82
N LYS A 105 -8.80 -4.06 8.96
CA LYS A 105 -9.26 -3.57 10.26
C LYS A 105 -9.20 -2.04 10.31
N LEU A 106 -8.07 -1.46 9.91
CA LEU A 106 -7.89 -0.02 9.92
C LEU A 106 -8.77 0.71 8.90
N VAL A 107 -8.76 0.30 7.61
CA VAL A 107 -9.53 1.03 6.57
C VAL A 107 -11.03 0.97 6.81
N LYS A 108 -11.56 -0.15 7.35
CA LYS A 108 -12.97 -0.25 7.74
C LYS A 108 -13.32 0.74 8.83
N ARG A 109 -12.42 0.93 9.80
CA ARG A 109 -12.60 1.91 10.86
C ARG A 109 -12.53 3.33 10.31
N VAL A 110 -11.57 3.63 9.44
CA VAL A 110 -11.48 4.93 8.76
C VAL A 110 -12.78 5.24 8.01
N ARG A 111 -13.31 4.29 7.23
CA ARG A 111 -14.61 4.49 6.55
C ARG A 111 -15.78 4.66 7.51
N LYS A 112 -15.78 3.93 8.63
CA LYS A 112 -16.83 4.06 9.66
C LYS A 112 -16.84 5.45 10.30
N GLU A 113 -15.67 6.02 10.57
CA GLU A 113 -15.55 7.28 11.31
C GLU A 113 -15.56 8.53 10.41
N PHE A 114 -15.02 8.42 9.20
CA PHE A 114 -14.83 9.57 8.31
C PHE A 114 -15.49 9.41 6.93
N GLY A 115 -16.12 8.27 6.63
CA GLY A 115 -16.65 7.99 5.31
C GLY A 115 -15.57 8.10 4.23
N HIS A 116 -15.82 8.99 3.26
CA HIS A 116 -14.88 9.31 2.18
C HIS A 116 -14.19 10.68 2.33
N GLU A 117 -14.33 11.33 3.50
CA GLU A 117 -13.65 12.61 3.76
C GLU A 117 -12.13 12.46 3.89
N LYS A 118 -11.66 11.27 4.24
CA LYS A 118 -10.25 10.90 4.30
C LYS A 118 -9.94 9.87 3.23
N ASP A 119 -9.10 10.23 2.27
CA ASP A 119 -8.72 9.32 1.19
C ASP A 119 -7.70 8.26 1.66
N ILE A 120 -7.74 7.09 1.04
CA ILE A 120 -6.91 5.94 1.39
C ILE A 120 -6.05 5.56 0.20
N TRP A 121 -4.74 5.67 0.40
CA TRP A 121 -3.72 5.28 -0.57
C TRP A 121 -3.10 3.95 -0.16
N SER A 122 -2.69 3.13 -1.13
CA SER A 122 -1.90 1.93 -0.88
C SER A 122 -0.82 1.73 -1.92
N TRP A 123 0.40 1.39 -1.49
CA TRP A 123 1.45 0.90 -2.37
C TRP A 123 1.43 -0.63 -2.41
N SER A 124 1.52 -1.22 -3.59
CA SER A 124 1.63 -2.67 -3.73
C SER A 124 2.63 -3.08 -4.80
N GLY A 125 3.31 -4.21 -4.57
CA GLY A 125 4.06 -4.90 -5.61
C GLY A 125 3.17 -5.62 -6.61
N TYR A 126 1.92 -5.91 -6.27
CA TYR A 126 0.95 -6.44 -7.21
C TYR A 126 0.55 -5.38 -8.24
N THR A 127 0.28 -5.79 -9.47
CA THR A 127 -0.43 -4.94 -10.43
C THR A 127 -1.94 -5.05 -10.20
N TRP A 128 -2.70 -4.06 -10.69
CA TRP A 128 -4.16 -4.10 -10.75
C TRP A 128 -4.67 -5.42 -11.30
N GLU A 129 -4.13 -5.86 -12.44
CA GLU A 129 -4.55 -7.09 -13.13
C GLU A 129 -4.27 -8.36 -12.32
N GLU A 130 -3.25 -8.33 -11.46
CA GLU A 130 -2.97 -9.41 -10.51
C GLU A 130 -3.98 -9.35 -9.35
N LEU A 131 -4.18 -8.18 -8.74
CA LEU A 131 -5.12 -7.99 -7.62
C LEU A 131 -6.55 -8.39 -7.99
N MET A 132 -7.00 -8.14 -9.22
CA MET A 132 -8.33 -8.55 -9.69
C MET A 132 -8.54 -10.08 -9.73
N LYS A 133 -7.47 -10.87 -9.58
CA LYS A 133 -7.49 -12.35 -9.57
C LYS A 133 -7.08 -12.95 -8.23
N GLU A 134 -6.82 -12.10 -7.25
CA GLU A 134 -6.36 -12.49 -5.92
C GLU A 134 -7.52 -12.93 -5.00
N SER A 135 -7.16 -13.29 -3.77
CA SER A 135 -8.09 -13.74 -2.74
C SER A 135 -9.12 -12.67 -2.37
N SER A 136 -10.25 -13.09 -1.80
CA SER A 136 -11.38 -12.21 -1.49
C SER A 136 -11.03 -11.08 -0.52
N ASP A 137 -10.11 -11.31 0.43
CA ASP A 137 -9.62 -10.30 1.37
C ASP A 137 -8.75 -9.23 0.70
N LYS A 138 -7.94 -9.61 -0.30
CA LYS A 138 -7.17 -8.65 -1.11
C LYS A 138 -8.10 -7.83 -2.00
N LEU A 139 -9.07 -8.48 -2.64
CA LEU A 139 -10.11 -7.78 -3.40
C LEU A 139 -10.89 -6.84 -2.49
N GLU A 140 -11.30 -7.28 -1.31
CA GLU A 140 -11.99 -6.43 -0.33
C GLU A 140 -11.14 -5.21 0.03
N LEU A 141 -9.85 -5.40 0.33
CA LEU A 141 -8.95 -4.29 0.64
C LEU A 141 -8.88 -3.30 -0.53
N LEU A 142 -8.76 -3.78 -1.77
CA LEU A 142 -8.74 -2.94 -2.96
C LEU A 142 -10.00 -2.06 -3.04
N HIS A 143 -11.19 -2.59 -2.75
CA HIS A 143 -12.44 -1.83 -2.80
C HIS A 143 -12.55 -0.72 -1.74
N TYR A 144 -11.69 -0.75 -0.71
CA TYR A 144 -11.64 0.32 0.29
C TYR A 144 -10.70 1.47 -0.09
N LEU A 145 -9.85 1.30 -1.11
CA LEU A 145 -8.87 2.30 -1.51
C LEU A 145 -9.47 3.35 -2.44
N ASP A 146 -8.93 4.57 -2.37
CA ASP A 146 -9.16 5.61 -3.37
C ASP A 146 -8.05 5.60 -4.41
N ILE A 147 -6.79 5.43 -3.97
CA ILE A 147 -5.61 5.44 -4.84
C ILE A 147 -4.74 4.21 -4.62
N LEU A 148 -4.33 3.56 -5.71
CA LEU A 148 -3.38 2.44 -5.70
C LEU A 148 -2.11 2.83 -6.47
N VAL A 149 -0.96 2.75 -5.80
CA VAL A 149 0.35 2.75 -6.48
C VAL A 149 0.77 1.31 -6.71
N ASP A 150 0.65 0.85 -7.95
CA ASP A 150 0.75 -0.57 -8.29
C ASP A 150 2.09 -0.96 -8.94
N GLY A 151 2.41 -2.25 -8.86
CA GLY A 151 3.57 -2.86 -9.49
C GLY A 151 4.84 -2.86 -8.64
N ARG A 152 5.65 -3.91 -8.86
CA ARG A 152 6.95 -4.09 -8.20
C ARG A 152 7.89 -2.93 -8.51
N PHE A 153 8.72 -2.57 -7.52
CA PHE A 153 9.88 -1.71 -7.76
C PHE A 153 10.91 -2.42 -8.65
N LEU A 154 11.26 -1.79 -9.78
CA LEU A 154 12.30 -2.28 -10.69
C LEU A 154 13.52 -1.36 -10.63
N LEU A 155 14.65 -1.88 -10.13
CA LEU A 155 15.89 -1.09 -9.97
C LEU A 155 16.38 -0.49 -11.28
N ALA A 156 16.25 -1.22 -12.40
CA ALA A 156 16.63 -0.74 -13.73
C ALA A 156 15.75 0.41 -14.25
N LYS A 157 14.58 0.61 -13.65
CA LYS A 157 13.64 1.69 -13.96
C LYS A 157 13.55 2.71 -12.81
N LYS A 158 14.49 2.67 -11.87
CA LYS A 158 14.52 3.57 -10.72
C LYS A 158 14.64 5.00 -11.23
N ASP A 159 13.71 5.84 -10.78
CA ASP A 159 13.73 7.27 -11.05
C ASP A 159 13.12 7.99 -9.85
N LEU A 160 13.93 8.84 -9.22
CA LEU A 160 13.58 9.56 -8.00
C LEU A 160 12.87 10.88 -8.27
N THR A 161 12.78 11.32 -9.53
CA THR A 161 12.03 12.53 -9.89
C THR A 161 10.55 12.24 -10.13
N LEU A 162 10.15 10.96 -10.12
CA LEU A 162 8.76 10.55 -10.31
C LEU A 162 7.92 10.89 -9.09
N GLN A 163 6.73 11.43 -9.34
CA GLN A 163 5.75 11.69 -8.31
C GLN A 163 5.31 10.37 -7.64
N PHE A 164 5.47 10.26 -6.33
CA PHE A 164 4.96 9.18 -5.46
C PHE A 164 5.28 7.73 -5.90
N ARG A 165 6.33 7.50 -6.70
CA ARG A 165 6.76 6.15 -7.09
C ARG A 165 8.26 6.08 -7.28
N GLY A 166 8.82 4.89 -7.06
CA GLY A 166 10.27 4.67 -7.12
C GLY A 166 10.75 4.24 -8.50
N SER A 167 9.88 3.71 -9.35
CA SER A 167 10.24 3.22 -10.68
C SER A 167 9.17 3.48 -11.73
N SER A 168 9.58 3.75 -12.97
CA SER A 168 8.70 4.21 -14.05
C SER A 168 7.68 3.18 -14.56
N ASN A 169 7.78 1.91 -14.14
CA ASN A 169 6.75 0.91 -14.41
C ASN A 169 5.54 0.95 -13.46
N GLN A 170 5.64 1.68 -12.34
CA GLN A 170 4.56 1.76 -11.36
C GLN A 170 3.51 2.78 -11.81
N ARG A 171 2.23 2.43 -11.67
CA ARG A 171 1.11 3.32 -12.01
C ARG A 171 0.50 3.87 -10.74
N ILE A 172 -0.08 5.07 -10.83
CA ILE A 172 -0.94 5.62 -9.78
C ILE A 172 -2.36 5.57 -10.33
N ILE A 173 -3.21 4.76 -9.71
CA ILE A 173 -4.50 4.35 -10.24
C ILE A 173 -5.61 4.94 -9.37
N ASP A 174 -6.60 5.54 -10.01
CA ASP A 174 -7.88 5.89 -9.38
C ASP A 174 -8.71 4.61 -9.25
N VAL A 175 -8.85 4.11 -8.02
CA VAL A 175 -9.48 2.83 -7.76
C VAL A 175 -11.00 2.88 -8.00
N PRO A 176 -11.76 3.85 -7.46
CA PRO A 176 -13.20 3.95 -7.71
C PRO A 176 -13.56 4.02 -9.20
N GLN A 177 -12.88 4.86 -9.97
CA GLN A 177 -13.15 5.01 -11.40
C GLN A 177 -12.73 3.76 -12.18
N SER A 178 -11.65 3.10 -11.76
CA SER A 178 -11.22 1.85 -12.39
C SER A 178 -12.20 0.70 -12.16
N LEU A 179 -12.76 0.59 -10.95
CA LEU A 179 -13.82 -0.36 -10.62
C LEU A 179 -15.10 -0.07 -11.41
N GLN A 180 -15.51 1.21 -11.47
CA GLN A 180 -16.74 1.62 -12.16
C GLN A 180 -16.69 1.34 -13.67
N THR A 181 -15.54 1.60 -14.30
CA THR A 181 -15.38 1.47 -15.76
C THR A 181 -14.91 0.09 -16.21
N GLY A 182 -14.44 -0.75 -15.28
CA GLY A 182 -13.83 -2.05 -15.57
C GLY A 182 -12.49 -1.95 -16.30
N LYS A 183 -11.84 -0.78 -16.29
CA LYS A 183 -10.55 -0.51 -16.95
C LYS A 183 -9.68 0.31 -16.01
N VAL A 184 -8.36 0.13 -16.08
CA VAL A 184 -7.44 0.97 -15.29
C VAL A 184 -7.54 2.43 -15.72
N VAL A 185 -7.86 3.29 -14.76
CA VAL A 185 -7.84 4.75 -14.90
C VAL A 185 -6.70 5.32 -14.06
N ILE A 186 -5.85 6.11 -14.70
CA ILE A 186 -4.71 6.75 -14.06
C ILE A 186 -5.19 7.98 -13.29
N TRP A 187 -4.63 8.16 -12.09
CA TRP A 187 -4.91 9.32 -11.24
C TRP A 187 -4.66 10.62 -12.01
N ASP A 188 -5.67 11.50 -12.02
CA ASP A 188 -5.76 12.68 -12.87
C ASP A 188 -4.73 13.78 -12.55
N LYS A 189 -4.20 13.77 -11.32
CA LYS A 189 -3.14 14.71 -10.88
C LYS A 189 -1.71 14.22 -11.18
N LEU A 190 -1.55 13.08 -11.85
CA LEU A 190 -0.24 12.59 -12.24
C LEU A 190 0.39 13.50 -13.29
N VAL A 191 1.50 14.15 -12.94
CA VAL A 191 2.29 14.95 -13.89
C VAL A 191 3.26 14.04 -14.64
N HIS A 192 3.32 14.20 -15.96
CA HIS A 192 4.20 13.45 -16.86
C HIS A 192 5.58 14.06 -17.02
#